data_AF-A0A1S8KK08-F1
#
_entry.id   AF-A0A1S8KK08-F1
#
_cell.length_a   1.000
_cell.length_b   1.000
_cell.length_c   1.000
_cell.angle_alpha   90.00
_cell.angle_beta   90.00
_cell.angle_gamma   90.00
#
_symmetry.space_group_name_H-M   'P 1'
#
loop_
_entity.id
_entity.type
_entity.pdbx_description
1 polymer ?
#
loop_
_entity_poly.entity_id
_entity_poly.type
_entity_poly.pdbx_seq_one_letter_code
_entity_poly.pdbx_strand_id
1 'polypeptide(L)'
;TLVERLSKAIIALKPEGRKAVDIENSINEWLQSVPKNLFKSITFDCGKEFSNWKSISNTNDIDIYFADPGTPSQRGLNEHSNGLLRKDGLPKEMDFNQVNQGFISSVASKRNHIPRKSLNYQTPLEVFLSYVNGKFCLA
;
A
#
# COMPACT_ATOMS: atom_id res chain seq x y z
N THR A 1 -4.59 3.33 -0.93
CA THR A 1 -4.09 1.94 -1.06
C THR A 1 -2.64 1.98 -1.46
N LEU A 2 -1.79 1.24 -0.77
CA LEU A 2 -0.41 0.94 -1.16
C LEU A 2 -0.32 -0.54 -1.55
N VAL A 3 0.58 -0.89 -2.45
CA VAL A 3 0.84 -2.29 -2.81
C VAL A 3 2.34 -2.49 -2.87
N GLU A 4 2.85 -3.46 -2.11
CA GLU A 4 4.27 -3.80 -2.13
C GLU A 4 4.59 -4.53 -3.45
N ARG A 5 5.67 -4.13 -4.12
CA ARG A 5 5.96 -4.51 -5.51
C ARG A 5 6.28 -6.00 -5.68
N LEU A 6 7.04 -6.58 -4.75
CA LEU A 6 7.58 -7.94 -4.88
C LEU A 6 6.57 -9.00 -4.41
N SER A 7 6.13 -8.90 -3.17
CA SER A 7 5.13 -9.77 -2.53
C SER A 7 3.72 -9.51 -3.02
N LYS A 8 3.44 -8.34 -3.60
CA LYS A 8 2.09 -7.92 -4.03
C LYS A 8 1.10 -7.80 -2.87
N ALA A 9 1.62 -7.64 -1.65
CA ALA A 9 0.83 -7.40 -0.45
C ALA A 9 0.13 -6.05 -0.55
N ILE A 10 -1.18 -6.07 -0.30
CA ILE A 10 -2.04 -4.89 -0.33
C ILE A 10 -2.10 -4.30 1.07
N ILE A 11 -1.78 -3.02 1.19
CA ILE A 11 -1.89 -2.24 2.41
C ILE A 11 -2.98 -1.20 2.18
N ALA A 12 -4.06 -1.31 2.94
CA ALA A 12 -5.20 -0.42 2.83
C ALA A 12 -5.30 0.45 4.08
N LEU A 13 -5.07 1.75 3.90
CA LEU A 13 -5.09 2.76 4.95
C LEU A 13 -6.30 3.65 4.77
N LYS A 14 -6.94 3.99 5.89
CA LYS A 14 -8.08 4.91 6.01
C LYS A 14 -7.57 6.22 6.61
N PRO A 15 -7.22 7.20 5.77
CA PRO A 15 -6.99 8.55 6.26
C PRO A 15 -8.31 9.15 6.76
N GLU A 16 -8.23 10.15 7.65
CA GLU A 16 -9.40 10.90 8.13
C GLU A 16 -10.08 11.67 7.00
N GLY A 17 -9.30 12.10 6.00
CA GLY A 17 -9.77 12.84 4.85
C GLY A 17 -8.86 12.68 3.63
N ARG A 18 -9.06 13.54 2.63
CA ARG A 18 -8.28 13.55 1.38
C ARG A 18 -7.24 14.67 1.33
N LYS A 19 -7.08 15.45 2.41
CA LYS A 19 -6.08 16.51 2.44
C LYS A 19 -4.70 15.89 2.60
N ALA A 20 -3.67 16.59 2.12
CA ALA A 20 -2.31 16.08 2.19
C ALA A 20 -1.85 15.76 3.62
N VAL A 21 -2.30 16.53 4.62
CA VAL A 21 -2.03 16.27 6.03
C VAL A 21 -2.67 14.97 6.54
N ASP A 22 -3.90 14.66 6.12
CA ASP A 22 -4.60 13.44 6.53
C ASP A 22 -3.91 12.20 5.94
N ILE A 23 -3.46 12.30 4.68
CA ILE A 23 -2.70 11.24 4.00
C ILE A 23 -1.34 11.06 4.66
N GLU A 24 -0.62 12.15 4.91
CA GLU A 24 0.67 12.15 5.58
C GLU A 24 0.61 11.48 6.95
N ASN A 25 -0.33 11.89 7.80
CA ASN A 25 -0.50 11.31 9.14
C ASN A 25 -0.75 9.80 9.05
N SER A 26 -1.68 9.37 8.19
CA SER A 26 -2.00 7.95 8.02
C SER A 26 -0.81 7.12 7.52
N ILE A 27 0.00 7.66 6.61
CA ILE A 27 1.20 6.99 6.11
C ILE A 27 2.29 6.93 7.19
N ASN A 28 2.52 8.02 7.93
CA ASN A 28 3.52 8.10 9.00
C ASN A 28 3.18 7.13 10.13
N GLU A 29 1.93 7.12 10.61
CA GLU A 29 1.48 6.17 11.63
C GLU A 29 1.69 4.72 11.20
N TRP A 30 1.37 4.41 9.94
CA TRP A 30 1.57 3.08 9.42
C TRP A 30 3.06 2.71 9.27
N LEU A 31 3.90 3.61 8.75
CA LEU A 31 5.35 3.39 8.62
C LEU A 31 6.03 3.23 9.99
N GLN A 32 5.54 3.91 11.03
CA GLN A 32 6.01 3.73 12.40
C GLN A 32 5.61 2.37 13.00
N SER A 33 4.52 1.76 12.50
CA SER A 33 4.06 0.45 12.97
C SER A 33 4.84 -0.73 12.40
N VAL A 34 5.72 -0.50 11.41
CA VAL A 34 6.54 -1.53 10.76
C VAL A 34 8.02 -1.33 11.10
N PRO A 35 8.86 -2.37 10.96
CA PRO A 35 10.30 -2.22 11.16
C PRO A 35 10.88 -1.10 10.30
N LYS A 36 11.73 -0.27 10.91
CA LYS A 36 12.49 0.76 10.19
C LYS A 36 13.26 0.14 9.03
N ASN A 37 13.39 0.87 7.93
CA ASN A 37 14.13 0.45 6.75
C ASN A 37 13.54 -0.76 6.00
N LEU A 38 12.36 -1.26 6.37
CA LEU A 38 11.67 -2.33 5.63
C LEU A 38 11.28 -1.88 4.22
N PHE A 39 10.74 -0.68 4.10
CA PHE A 39 10.42 -0.05 2.82
C PHE A 39 11.52 0.95 2.45
N LYS A 40 12.02 0.87 1.22
CA LYS A 40 13.08 1.74 0.70
C LYS A 40 12.55 2.92 -0.10
N SER A 41 11.40 2.72 -0.74
CA SER A 41 10.79 3.74 -1.57
C SER A 41 9.29 3.59 -1.68
N ILE A 42 8.58 4.69 -1.94
CA ILE A 42 7.17 4.70 -2.32
C ILE A 42 7.02 5.43 -3.66
N THR A 43 6.15 4.93 -4.53
CA THR A 43 5.80 5.60 -5.79
C THR A 43 4.33 6.04 -5.76
N PHE A 44 4.10 7.34 -5.86
CA PHE A 44 2.77 7.94 -5.94
C PHE A 44 2.39 8.32 -7.37
N ASP A 45 1.12 8.71 -7.56
CA ASP A 45 0.69 9.46 -8.74
C ASP A 45 0.87 10.95 -8.45
N CYS A 46 0.70 11.80 -9.46
CA CYS A 46 0.75 13.25 -9.29
C CYS A 46 -0.49 13.85 -8.59
N GLY A 47 -1.17 13.07 -7.74
CA GLY A 47 -2.30 13.53 -6.94
C GLY A 47 -1.88 14.63 -5.95
N LYS A 48 -2.75 15.63 -5.77
CA LYS A 48 -2.49 16.76 -4.85
C LYS A 48 -2.48 16.33 -3.39
N GLU A 49 -3.16 15.23 -3.08
CA GLU A 49 -3.16 14.61 -1.76
C GLU A 49 -1.77 14.11 -1.33
N PHE A 50 -0.80 14.01 -2.25
CA PHE A 50 0.59 13.64 -1.97
C PHE A 50 1.54 14.85 -1.94
N SER A 51 1.03 16.09 -1.87
CA SER A 51 1.87 17.30 -1.88
C SER A 51 2.87 17.37 -0.72
N ASN A 52 2.57 16.72 0.41
CA ASN A 52 3.43 16.68 1.60
C ASN A 52 4.50 15.58 1.55
N TRP A 53 4.74 14.97 0.38
CA TRP A 53 5.70 13.87 0.22
C TRP A 53 7.08 14.14 0.83
N LYS A 54 7.62 15.37 0.75
CA LYS A 54 8.93 15.70 1.33
C LYS A 54 8.98 15.44 2.84
N SER A 55 7.89 15.75 3.53
CA SER A 55 7.77 15.52 4.97
C SER A 55 7.73 14.03 5.29
N ILE A 56 6.95 13.25 4.53
CA ILE A 56 6.89 11.79 4.65
C ILE A 56 8.28 11.18 4.41
N SER A 57 8.97 11.62 3.35
CA SER A 57 10.31 11.13 2.97
C SER A 57 11.32 11.37 4.09
N ASN A 58 11.42 12.62 4.57
CA ASN A 58 12.39 12.99 5.60
C ASN A 58 12.09 12.32 6.96
N THR A 59 10.82 12.21 7.33
CA THR A 59 10.42 11.64 8.65
C THR A 59 10.73 10.16 8.74
N ASN A 60 10.57 9.42 7.65
CA ASN A 60 10.68 7.96 7.62
C ASN A 60 11.95 7.44 6.95
N ASP A 61 12.83 8.34 6.49
CA ASP A 61 14.05 8.00 5.73
C ASP A 61 13.74 7.10 4.52
N ILE A 62 12.79 7.53 3.69
CA ILE A 62 12.28 6.76 2.55
C ILE A 62 12.27 7.58 1.26
N ASP A 63 12.70 6.99 0.17
CA ASP A 63 12.67 7.64 -1.14
C ASP A 63 11.24 7.75 -1.68
N ILE A 64 10.88 8.88 -2.27
CA ILE A 64 9.56 9.05 -2.90
C ILE A 64 9.72 9.41 -4.37
N TYR A 65 9.04 8.63 -5.20
CA TYR A 65 8.96 8.81 -6.65
C TYR A 65 7.52 9.09 -7.08
N PHE A 66 7.38 9.64 -8.28
CA PHE A 66 6.08 9.91 -8.90
C PHE A 66 6.03 9.24 -10.26
N ALA A 67 4.88 8.64 -10.58
CA ALA A 67 4.58 8.19 -11.94
C ALA A 67 4.40 9.40 -12.86
N ASP A 68 4.72 9.23 -14.14
CA ASP A 68 4.57 10.26 -15.16
C ASP A 68 3.09 10.64 -15.35
N PRO A 69 2.79 11.93 -15.55
CA PRO A 69 1.44 12.39 -15.85
C PRO A 69 0.83 11.64 -17.04
N GLY A 70 -0.40 11.17 -16.90
CA GLY A 70 -1.09 10.45 -17.96
C GLY A 70 -0.59 9.02 -18.22
N THR A 71 0.25 8.45 -17.34
CA THR A 71 0.80 7.10 -17.51
C THR A 71 0.38 6.13 -16.38
N PRO A 72 -0.90 5.72 -16.31
CA PRO A 72 -1.36 4.81 -15.25
C PRO A 72 -0.70 3.42 -15.29
N SER A 73 -0.20 3.00 -16.46
CA SER A 73 0.48 1.71 -16.66
C SER A 73 1.73 1.53 -15.78
N GLN A 74 2.42 2.63 -15.40
CA GLN A 74 3.53 2.60 -14.44
C GLN A 74 3.09 2.16 -13.03
N ARG A 75 1.78 2.16 -12.77
CA ARG A 75 1.15 1.72 -11.52
C ARG A 75 0.13 0.60 -11.75
N GLY A 76 0.30 -0.21 -12.80
CA GLY A 76 -0.64 -1.28 -13.15
C GLY A 76 -0.94 -2.27 -12.00
N LEU A 77 0.02 -2.52 -11.11
CA LEU A 77 -0.20 -3.35 -9.91
C LEU A 77 -1.20 -2.70 -8.93
N ASN A 78 -1.15 -1.39 -8.74
CA ASN A 78 -2.07 -0.66 -7.87
C ASN A 78 -3.49 -0.65 -8.48
N GLU A 79 -3.60 -0.46 -9.79
CA GLU A 79 -4.90 -0.48 -10.49
C GLU A 79 -5.57 -1.84 -10.38
N HIS A 80 -4.82 -2.91 -10.68
CA HIS A 80 -5.30 -4.28 -10.53
C HIS A 80 -5.74 -4.57 -9.09
N SER A 81 -4.92 -4.19 -8.10
CA SER A 81 -5.21 -4.42 -6.68
C SER A 81 -6.44 -3.65 -6.21
N ASN A 82 -6.60 -2.40 -6.64
CA ASN A 82 -7.80 -1.60 -6.36
C ASN A 82 -9.06 -2.24 -6.98
N GLY A 83 -8.96 -2.81 -8.19
CA GLY A 83 -10.05 -3.56 -8.81
C GLY A 83 -10.48 -4.78 -7.99
N LEU A 84 -9.52 -5.49 -7.39
CA LEU A 84 -9.80 -6.64 -6.52
C LEU A 84 -10.46 -6.22 -5.20
N LEU A 85 -9.96 -5.16 -4.55
CA LEU A 85 -10.57 -4.63 -3.32
C LEU A 85 -12.03 -4.20 -3.54
N ARG A 86 -12.33 -3.61 -4.71
CA ARG A 86 -13.69 -3.21 -5.08
C ARG A 86 -14.65 -4.39 -5.22
N LYS A 87 -14.17 -5.51 -5.77
CA LYS A 87 -14.96 -6.75 -5.88
C LYS A 87 -15.22 -7.40 -4.52
N ASP A 88 -14.30 -7.26 -3.59
CA ASP A 88 -14.27 -8.06 -2.36
C ASP A 88 -14.83 -7.36 -1.11
N GLY A 89 -15.25 -6.09 -1.21
CA GLY A 89 -15.92 -5.42 -0.10
C GLY A 89 -15.70 -3.91 0.00
N LEU A 90 -14.94 -3.29 -0.91
CA LEU A 90 -14.69 -1.84 -0.94
C LEU A 90 -15.18 -1.21 -2.25
N PRO A 91 -16.49 -1.30 -2.58
CA PRO A 91 -17.01 -0.77 -3.83
C PRO A 91 -16.78 0.74 -3.94
N LYS A 92 -16.70 1.24 -5.17
CA LYS A 92 -16.31 2.64 -5.44
C LYS A 92 -17.25 3.66 -4.77
N GLU A 93 -18.53 3.33 -4.65
CA GLU A 93 -19.59 4.18 -4.09
C GLU A 93 -19.77 3.99 -2.59
N MET A 94 -18.96 3.15 -1.94
CA MET A 94 -19.02 2.97 -0.50
C MET A 94 -18.72 4.28 0.20
N ASP A 95 -19.58 4.64 1.15
CA ASP A 95 -19.31 5.77 2.05
C ASP A 95 -18.22 5.35 3.04
N PHE A 96 -17.01 5.86 2.81
CA PHE A 96 -15.87 5.56 3.65
C PHE A 96 -16.02 6.10 5.08
N ASN A 97 -16.97 7.00 5.36
CA ASN A 97 -17.26 7.47 6.71
C ASN A 97 -17.92 6.40 7.60
N GLN A 98 -18.60 5.43 6.98
CA GLN A 98 -19.32 4.36 7.69
C GLN A 98 -18.47 3.12 7.95
N VAL A 99 -17.24 3.10 7.44
CA VAL A 99 -16.29 1.99 7.63
C VAL A 99 -15.07 2.43 8.41
N ASN A 100 -14.61 1.55 9.30
CA ASN A 100 -13.41 1.78 10.10
C ASN A 100 -12.16 1.15 9.44
N GLN A 101 -10.98 1.50 9.98
CA GLN A 101 -9.70 0.97 9.51
C GLN A 101 -9.64 -0.57 9.57
N GLY A 102 -10.24 -1.18 10.59
CA GLY A 102 -10.26 -2.64 10.77
C GLY A 102 -10.98 -3.37 9.63
N PHE A 103 -12.13 -2.85 9.19
CA PHE A 103 -12.86 -3.40 8.05
C PHE A 103 -12.06 -3.29 6.75
N ILE A 104 -11.49 -2.12 6.45
CA ILE A 104 -10.71 -1.93 5.23
C ILE A 104 -9.47 -2.84 5.23
N SER A 105 -8.82 -2.99 6.39
CA SER A 105 -7.70 -3.90 6.59
C SER A 105 -8.10 -5.37 6.42
N SER A 106 -9.31 -5.77 6.85
CA SER A 106 -9.77 -7.15 6.71
C SER A 106 -10.02 -7.53 5.25
N VAL A 107 -10.55 -6.60 4.43
CA VAL A 107 -10.70 -6.82 2.98
C VAL A 107 -9.34 -6.98 2.30
N ALA A 108 -8.36 -6.14 2.65
CA ALA A 108 -6.99 -6.29 2.15
C ALA A 108 -6.34 -7.59 2.63
N SER A 109 -6.53 -7.95 3.91
CA SER A 109 -6.04 -9.19 4.51
C SER A 109 -6.59 -10.42 3.77
N LYS A 110 -7.89 -10.46 3.46
CA LYS A 110 -8.49 -11.53 2.66
C LYS A 110 -7.75 -11.71 1.34
N ARG A 111 -7.46 -10.62 0.61
CA ARG A 111 -6.68 -10.69 -0.65
C ARG A 111 -5.23 -11.14 -0.43
N ASN A 112 -4.63 -10.76 0.69
CA ASN A 112 -3.25 -11.12 1.01
C ASN A 112 -3.09 -12.59 1.42
N HIS A 113 -4.18 -13.29 1.75
CA HIS A 113 -4.20 -14.73 2.03
C HIS A 113 -4.61 -15.60 0.84
N ILE A 114 -4.82 -15.01 -0.35
CA ILE A 114 -5.15 -15.77 -1.56
C ILE A 114 -3.85 -16.07 -2.34
N PRO A 115 -3.54 -17.36 -2.60
CA PRO A 115 -2.40 -17.76 -3.42
C PRO A 115 -2.40 -17.11 -4.80
N ARG A 116 -1.22 -16.69 -5.28
CA ARG A 116 -1.06 -16.13 -6.63
C ARG A 116 -0.12 -16.98 -7.46
N LYS A 117 -0.55 -17.36 -8.67
CA LYS A 117 0.30 -18.09 -9.63
C LYS A 117 1.63 -17.38 -9.88
N SER A 118 1.62 -16.04 -9.94
CA SER A 118 2.82 -15.22 -10.13
C SER A 118 3.80 -15.22 -8.95
N LEU A 119 3.41 -15.81 -7.81
CA LEU A 119 4.23 -15.97 -6.61
C LEU A 119 4.48 -17.46 -6.33
N ASN A 120 4.51 -18.29 -7.37
CA ASN A 120 4.64 -19.75 -7.25
C ASN A 120 3.60 -20.36 -6.31
N TYR A 121 2.36 -19.87 -6.40
CA TYR A 121 1.23 -20.29 -5.56
C TYR A 121 1.41 -20.01 -4.05
N GLN A 122 2.35 -19.15 -3.66
CA GLN A 122 2.37 -18.54 -2.33
C GLN A 122 1.40 -17.37 -2.25
N THR A 123 0.97 -17.06 -1.03
CA THR A 123 0.16 -15.89 -0.71
C THR A 123 1.04 -14.63 -0.63
N PRO A 124 0.50 -13.44 -0.95
CA PRO A 124 1.22 -12.19 -0.74
C PRO A 124 1.74 -12.02 0.68
N LEU A 125 0.97 -12.46 1.69
CA LEU A 125 1.39 -12.36 3.08
C LEU A 125 2.61 -13.24 3.40
N GLU A 126 2.64 -14.49 2.95
CA GLU A 126 3.79 -15.38 3.15
C GLU A 126 5.06 -14.79 2.55
N VAL A 127 4.98 -14.31 1.30
CA VAL A 127 6.12 -13.69 0.62
C VAL A 127 6.56 -12.42 1.34
N PHE A 128 5.60 -11.57 1.76
CA PHE A 128 5.91 -10.34 2.50
C PHE A 128 6.63 -10.64 3.82
N LEU A 129 6.12 -11.58 4.62
CA LEU A 129 6.71 -11.96 5.89
C LEU A 129 8.10 -12.60 5.73
N SER A 130 8.40 -13.21 4.57
CA SER A 130 9.75 -13.71 4.29
C SER A 130 10.80 -12.59 4.24
N TYR A 131 10.43 -11.41 3.75
CA TYR A 131 11.29 -10.23 3.74
C TYR A 131 11.40 -9.57 5.12
N VAL A 132 10.30 -9.54 5.88
CA VAL A 132 10.29 -8.98 7.24
C VAL A 132 11.16 -9.80 8.18
N ASN A 133 11.09 -11.13 8.10
CA ASN A 133 11.81 -12.05 8.98
C ASN A 133 13.24 -12.33 8.52
N GLY A 134 13.77 -11.59 7.53
CA GLY A 134 15.17 -11.69 7.10
C GLY A 134 15.54 -12.99 6.36
N LYS A 135 14.57 -13.73 5.80
CA LYS A 135 14.84 -14.99 5.08
C LYS A 135 15.45 -14.84 3.69
N PHE A 136 15.87 -13.63 3.31
CA PHE A 136 16.78 -13.39 2.18
C PHE A 136 18.07 -12.74 2.68
N CYS A 137 18.83 -13.49 3.48
CA CYS A 137 20.27 -13.46 3.37
C CYS A 137 20.64 -14.51 2.31
N LEU A 138 21.37 -14.08 1.27
CA LEU A 138 21.94 -14.86 0.14
C LEU A 138 21.03 -15.06 -1.09
N ALA A 139 21.32 -14.28 -2.12
CA ALA A 139 21.97 -14.77 -3.34
C ALA A 139 22.84 -13.66 -3.93
#